data_AF-A0AAN8JDX9-F1
#
_entry.id   AF-A0AAN8JDX9-F1
#
_cell.length_a   1.000
_cell.length_b   1.000
_cell.length_c   1.000
_cell.angle_alpha   90.00
_cell.angle_beta   90.00
_cell.angle_gamma   90.00
#
_symmetry.space_group_name_H-M   'P 1'
#
loop_
_entity.id
_entity.type
_entity.pdbx_description
1 polymer ?
#
loop_
_entity_poly.entity_id
_entity_poly.type
_entity_poly.pdbx_seq_one_letter_code
_entity_poly.pdbx_strand_id
1 'polypeptide(L)'
;MSFLSIIGKRFRDAGLHDVLVEAGIVAGSSINGVLEGKHYNRSMNAHKLMFEALYCLKLKAFYESQTEETQQKLNLFFTYLADQYPSQLSTDLSSSEEFQDVVTMLNEFDKQQCMTHILFGILISKWLRCC
;
A
#
# COMPACT_ATOMS: atom_id res chain seq x y z
N MET A 1 16.71 17.74 -3.07
CA MET A 1 16.17 16.75 -2.11
C MET A 1 15.33 15.76 -2.89
N SER A 2 15.66 14.47 -2.84
CA SER A 2 14.87 13.44 -3.53
C SER A 2 13.56 13.19 -2.76
N PHE A 3 12.51 12.76 -3.46
CA PHE A 3 11.21 12.42 -2.85
C PHE A 3 11.35 11.42 -1.68
N LEU A 4 12.20 10.40 -1.87
CA LEU A 4 12.55 9.40 -0.86
C LEU A 4 13.10 10.03 0.43
N SER A 5 13.92 11.07 0.31
CA SER A 5 14.47 11.78 1.46
C SER A 5 13.40 12.56 2.25
N ILE A 6 12.33 13.01 1.58
CA ILE A 6 11.23 13.74 2.22
C ILE A 6 10.36 12.79 3.05
N ILE A 7 9.99 11.64 2.48
CA ILE A 7 9.26 10.58 3.20
C ILE A 7 10.09 10.10 4.38
N GLY A 8 11.36 9.78 4.14
CA GLY A 8 12.28 9.30 5.17
C GLY A 8 12.38 10.28 6.33
N LYS A 9 12.55 11.59 6.07
CA LYS A 9 12.57 12.61 7.13
C LYS A 9 11.24 12.73 7.89
N ARG A 10 10.11 12.64 7.18
CA ARG A 10 8.78 12.80 7.77
C ARG A 10 8.42 11.68 8.73
N PHE A 11 8.78 10.44 8.37
CA PHE A 11 8.35 9.26 9.11
C PHE A 11 9.48 8.55 9.87
N ARG A 12 10.72 9.08 9.83
CA ARG A 12 11.88 8.54 10.55
C ARG A 12 11.52 8.24 12.01
N ASP A 13 11.04 9.26 12.70
CA ASP A 13 10.70 9.19 14.13
C ASP A 13 9.26 8.73 14.37
N ALA A 14 8.52 8.42 13.30
CA ALA A 14 7.17 7.85 13.35
C ALA A 14 7.19 6.31 13.19
N GLY A 15 8.35 5.68 13.39
CA GLY A 15 8.53 4.23 13.34
C GLY A 15 8.95 3.66 11.97
N LEU A 16 9.08 4.47 10.91
CA LEU A 16 9.56 3.96 9.61
C LEU A 16 10.99 3.42 9.70
N HIS A 17 11.83 4.06 10.54
CA HIS A 17 13.18 3.56 10.82
C HIS A 17 13.13 2.13 11.37
N ASP A 18 12.36 1.95 12.44
CA ASP A 18 12.34 0.71 13.21
C ASP A 18 11.70 -0.42 12.40
N VAL A 19 10.56 -0.16 11.74
CA VAL A 19 9.89 -1.15 10.88
C VAL A 19 10.82 -1.67 9.78
N LEU A 20 11.59 -0.79 9.12
CA LEU A 20 12.49 -1.21 8.04
C LEU A 20 13.69 -2.04 8.55
N VAL A 21 14.15 -1.78 9.77
CA VAL A 21 15.26 -2.51 10.39
C VAL A 21 14.79 -3.83 10.97
N GLU A 22 13.71 -3.82 11.75
CA GLU A 22 13.15 -5.00 12.42
C GLU A 22 12.57 -6.01 11.43
N ALA A 23 11.96 -5.55 10.34
CA ALA A 23 11.49 -6.41 9.26
C ALA A 23 12.64 -6.97 8.38
N GLY A 24 13.90 -6.62 8.67
CA GLY A 24 15.07 -7.10 7.92
C GLY A 24 15.19 -6.54 6.50
N ILE A 25 14.41 -5.52 6.13
CA ILE A 25 14.44 -4.90 4.80
C ILE A 25 15.73 -4.10 4.62
N VAL A 26 16.19 -3.42 5.68
CA VAL A 26 17.41 -2.61 5.68
C VAL A 26 18.24 -2.91 6.91
N ALA A 27 19.51 -3.28 6.74
CA ALA A 27 20.45 -3.38 7.86
C ALA A 27 20.56 -2.03 8.61
N GLY A 28 20.60 -2.08 9.95
CA GLY A 28 20.63 -0.89 10.81
C GLY A 28 21.79 0.08 10.52
N SER A 29 22.94 -0.42 10.07
CA SER A 29 24.08 0.44 9.67
C SER A 29 23.81 1.28 8.41
N SER A 30 22.82 0.89 7.59
CA SER A 30 22.54 1.49 6.28
C SER A 30 21.24 2.31 6.24
N ILE A 31 20.44 2.27 7.30
CA ILE A 31 19.10 2.88 7.35
C ILE A 31 19.13 4.40 7.12
N ASN A 32 20.12 5.10 7.68
CA ASN A 32 20.25 6.54 7.50
C ASN A 32 20.48 6.91 6.03
N GLY A 33 21.30 6.14 5.30
CA GLY A 33 21.50 6.33 3.87
C GLY A 33 20.22 6.08 3.06
N VAL A 34 19.39 5.12 3.50
CA VAL A 34 18.10 4.82 2.89
C VAL A 34 17.09 5.95 3.13
N LEU A 35 16.91 6.39 4.37
CA LEU A 35 15.96 7.45 4.76
C LEU A 35 16.37 8.83 4.24
N GLU A 36 17.65 9.06 3.98
CA GLU A 36 18.15 10.30 3.36
C GLU A 36 18.10 10.25 1.83
N GLY A 37 17.72 9.12 1.24
CA GLY A 37 17.65 8.93 -0.21
C GLY A 37 19.02 8.98 -0.90
N LYS A 38 20.12 8.70 -0.16
CA LYS A 38 21.50 8.67 -0.68
C LYS A 38 21.76 7.43 -1.56
N HIS A 39 21.01 6.35 -1.34
CA HIS A 39 21.13 5.10 -2.11
C HIS A 39 19.84 4.85 -2.88
N TYR A 40 19.67 5.48 -4.05
CA TYR A 40 18.40 5.49 -4.80
C TYR A 40 17.74 4.10 -4.91
N ASN A 41 18.44 3.11 -5.47
CA ASN A 41 17.87 1.77 -5.68
C ASN A 41 17.43 1.10 -4.37
N ARG A 42 18.26 1.21 -3.32
CA ARG A 42 17.97 0.61 -2.01
C ARG A 42 16.82 1.33 -1.31
N SER A 43 16.83 2.66 -1.37
CA SER A 43 15.75 3.51 -0.85
C SER A 43 14.43 3.22 -1.56
N MET A 44 14.44 3.13 -2.89
CA MET A 44 13.27 2.84 -3.69
C MET A 44 12.72 1.45 -3.36
N ASN A 45 13.56 0.43 -3.25
CA ASN A 45 13.13 -0.91 -2.89
C ASN A 45 12.47 -0.95 -1.50
N ALA A 46 13.09 -0.32 -0.49
CA ALA A 46 12.52 -0.26 0.85
C ALA A 46 11.15 0.43 0.87
N HIS A 47 10.98 1.52 0.10
CA HIS A 47 9.70 2.22 0.03
C HIS A 47 8.65 1.41 -0.73
N LYS A 48 9.00 0.71 -1.81
CA LYS A 48 8.06 -0.17 -2.52
C LYS A 48 7.50 -1.27 -1.61
N LEU A 49 8.37 -1.94 -0.85
CA LEU A 49 7.95 -2.97 0.11
C LEU A 49 7.07 -2.39 1.22
N MET A 50 7.42 -1.20 1.72
CA MET A 50 6.60 -0.51 2.72
C MET A 50 5.21 -0.13 2.17
N PHE A 51 5.16 0.35 0.93
CA PHE A 51 3.90 0.66 0.25
C PHE A 51 3.01 -0.60 0.13
N GLU A 52 3.58 -1.69 -0.34
CA GLU A 52 2.87 -2.97 -0.49
C GLU A 52 2.33 -3.46 0.85
N ALA A 53 3.15 -3.45 1.92
CA ALA A 53 2.73 -3.85 3.25
C ALA A 53 1.58 -2.97 3.79
N LEU A 54 1.66 -1.64 3.63
CA LEU A 54 0.58 -0.73 4.03
C LEU A 54 -0.68 -0.97 3.21
N TYR A 55 -0.55 -1.26 1.92
CA TYR A 55 -1.68 -1.54 1.05
C TYR A 55 -2.37 -2.85 1.44
N CYS A 56 -1.62 -3.90 1.78
CA CYS A 56 -2.17 -5.14 2.32
C CYS A 56 -2.93 -4.92 3.64
N LEU A 57 -2.40 -4.11 4.55
CA LEU A 57 -3.10 -3.74 5.78
C LEU A 57 -4.40 -2.97 5.49
N LYS A 58 -4.37 -2.06 4.51
CA LYS A 58 -5.54 -1.32 4.05
C LYS A 58 -6.60 -2.25 3.46
N LEU A 59 -6.21 -3.18 2.59
CA LEU A 59 -7.11 -4.18 1.99
C LEU A 59 -7.73 -5.08 3.05
N LYS A 60 -6.94 -5.50 4.06
CA LYS A 60 -7.45 -6.28 5.18
C LYS A 60 -8.51 -5.51 5.96
N ALA A 61 -8.24 -4.26 6.31
CA ALA A 61 -9.21 -3.40 7.00
C ALA A 61 -10.48 -3.17 6.16
N PHE A 62 -10.32 -2.97 4.85
CA PHE A 62 -11.44 -2.87 3.91
C PHE A 62 -12.29 -4.15 3.90
N TYR A 63 -11.66 -5.31 3.82
CA TYR A 63 -12.35 -6.61 3.82
C TYR A 63 -13.11 -6.84 5.13
N GLU A 64 -12.47 -6.58 6.27
CA GLU A 64 -13.08 -6.72 7.60
C GLU A 64 -14.24 -5.76 7.84
N SER A 65 -14.28 -4.59 7.16
CA SER A 65 -15.39 -3.65 7.26
C SER A 65 -16.61 -4.01 6.41
N GLN A 66 -16.52 -5.02 5.53
CA GLN A 66 -17.63 -5.42 4.66
C GLN A 66 -18.61 -6.36 5.36
N THR A 67 -19.83 -6.46 4.82
CA THR A 67 -20.81 -7.48 5.23
C THR A 67 -20.37 -8.88 4.82
N GLU A 68 -20.89 -9.92 5.50
CA GLU A 68 -20.56 -11.32 5.19
C GLU A 68 -20.84 -11.68 3.72
N GLU A 69 -21.94 -11.17 3.15
CA GLU A 69 -22.28 -11.39 1.74
C GLU A 69 -21.23 -10.77 0.80
N THR A 70 -20.80 -9.54 1.07
CA THR A 70 -19.78 -8.86 0.28
C THR A 70 -18.42 -9.50 0.44
N GLN A 71 -18.07 -9.98 1.63
CA GLN A 71 -16.84 -10.74 1.87
C GLN A 71 -16.78 -12.02 1.04
N GLN A 72 -17.89 -12.75 0.91
CA GLN A 72 -17.95 -13.93 0.05
C GLN A 72 -17.69 -13.58 -1.41
N LYS A 73 -18.31 -12.50 -1.93
CA LYS A 73 -18.06 -12.00 -3.30
C LYS A 73 -16.60 -11.62 -3.51
N LEU A 74 -16.02 -10.89 -2.54
CA LEU A 74 -14.61 -10.49 -2.58
C LEU A 74 -13.66 -11.70 -2.55
N ASN A 75 -13.94 -12.73 -1.76
CA ASN A 75 -13.12 -13.94 -1.71
C ASN A 75 -13.12 -14.69 -3.04
N LEU A 76 -14.28 -14.83 -3.68
CA LEU A 76 -14.39 -15.44 -5.00
C LEU A 76 -13.57 -14.63 -6.03
N PHE A 77 -13.68 -13.31 -5.98
CA PHE A 77 -12.92 -12.42 -6.84
C PHE A 77 -11.41 -12.51 -6.60
N PHE A 78 -10.93 -12.46 -5.35
CA PHE A 78 -9.50 -12.59 -5.05
C PHE A 78 -8.94 -13.97 -5.41
N THR A 79 -9.74 -15.04 -5.25
CA THR A 79 -9.35 -16.39 -5.67
C THR A 79 -9.19 -16.46 -7.19
N TYR A 80 -10.13 -15.88 -7.93
CA TYR A 80 -10.03 -15.75 -9.38
C TYR A 80 -8.77 -14.96 -9.78
N LEU A 81 -8.51 -13.81 -9.15
CA LEU A 81 -7.30 -13.02 -9.42
C LEU A 81 -6.01 -13.80 -9.15
N ALA A 82 -5.97 -14.57 -8.06
CA ALA A 82 -4.80 -15.36 -7.69
C ALA A 82 -4.52 -16.48 -8.70
N ASP A 83 -5.55 -17.12 -9.25
CA ASP A 83 -5.43 -18.17 -10.26
C ASP A 83 -4.93 -17.64 -11.62
N GLN A 84 -5.33 -16.41 -11.98
CA GLN A 84 -4.96 -15.78 -13.24
C GLN A 84 -3.55 -15.12 -13.21
N TYR A 85 -2.99 -14.89 -12.02
CA TYR A 85 -1.68 -14.28 -11.84
C TYR A 85 -0.53 -15.30 -11.95
N PRO A 86 0.64 -14.98 -12.56
CA PRO A 86 1.02 -13.73 -13.22
C PRO A 86 0.74 -13.68 -14.73
N SER A 87 0.34 -14.81 -15.34
CA SER A 87 0.37 -15.01 -16.80
C SER A 87 -0.81 -14.45 -17.58
N GLN A 88 -1.98 -14.26 -16.95
CA GLN A 88 -3.25 -13.87 -17.61
C GLN A 88 -3.89 -12.62 -17.00
N LEU A 89 -3.12 -11.79 -16.30
CA LEU A 89 -3.57 -10.46 -15.89
C LEU A 89 -3.66 -9.55 -17.13
N SER A 90 -4.68 -9.78 -17.98
CA SER A 90 -4.86 -9.07 -19.23
C SER A 90 -5.37 -7.64 -18.99
N THR A 91 -5.15 -6.78 -19.98
CA THR A 91 -5.73 -5.43 -20.05
C THR A 91 -7.26 -5.44 -19.89
N ASP A 92 -7.91 -6.56 -20.22
CA ASP A 92 -9.37 -6.72 -20.17
C ASP A 92 -9.89 -6.80 -18.73
N LEU A 93 -9.09 -7.30 -17.78
CA LEU A 93 -9.47 -7.37 -16.36
C LEU A 93 -9.73 -5.97 -15.77
N SER A 94 -8.91 -5.00 -16.15
CA SER A 94 -9.09 -3.61 -15.74
C SER A 94 -10.38 -2.98 -16.29
N SER A 95 -10.98 -3.60 -17.32
CA SER A 95 -12.23 -3.17 -17.93
C SER A 95 -13.44 -3.99 -17.45
N SER A 96 -13.24 -5.03 -16.63
CA SER A 96 -14.32 -5.83 -16.07
C SER A 96 -15.16 -5.03 -15.07
N GLU A 97 -16.47 -5.23 -15.11
CA GLU A 97 -17.43 -4.55 -14.22
C GLU A 97 -17.14 -4.93 -12.76
N GLU A 98 -16.82 -6.20 -12.51
CA GLU A 98 -16.50 -6.71 -11.18
C GLU A 98 -15.25 -6.05 -10.59
N PHE A 99 -14.22 -5.81 -11.41
CA PHE A 99 -13.01 -5.10 -10.96
C PHE A 99 -13.33 -3.64 -10.64
N GLN A 100 -14.10 -2.96 -11.49
CA GLN A 100 -14.47 -1.56 -11.28
C GLN A 100 -15.36 -1.38 -10.04
N ASP A 101 -16.26 -2.32 -9.77
CA ASP A 101 -17.08 -2.34 -8.57
C ASP A 101 -16.22 -2.47 -7.31
N VAL A 102 -15.28 -3.42 -7.28
CA VAL A 102 -14.35 -3.60 -6.15
C VAL A 102 -13.48 -2.37 -5.94
N VAL A 103 -12.96 -1.77 -7.00
CA VAL A 103 -12.17 -0.53 -6.93
C VAL A 103 -13.02 0.63 -6.42
N THR A 104 -14.28 0.72 -6.84
CA THR A 104 -15.20 1.76 -6.38
C THR A 104 -15.49 1.62 -4.89
N MET A 105 -15.80 0.41 -4.42
CA MET A 105 -15.99 0.10 -3.00
C MET A 105 -14.74 0.46 -2.16
N LEU A 106 -13.55 0.11 -2.65
CA LEU A 106 -12.30 0.45 -1.97
C LEU A 106 -12.06 1.97 -1.92
N ASN A 107 -12.36 2.69 -3.01
CA ASN A 107 -12.23 4.15 -3.05
C ASN A 107 -13.24 4.83 -2.10
N GLU A 108 -14.44 4.30 -1.96
CA GLU A 108 -15.43 4.78 -0.99
C GLU A 108 -14.96 4.55 0.45
N PHE A 109 -14.43 3.35 0.73
CA PHE A 109 -13.79 3.07 2.01
C PHE A 109 -12.65 4.05 2.31
N ASP A 110 -11.76 4.29 1.34
CA ASP A 110 -10.67 5.25 1.49
C ASP A 110 -11.21 6.65 1.84
N LYS A 111 -12.27 7.12 1.17
CA LYS A 111 -12.91 8.41 1.48
C LYS A 111 -13.46 8.45 2.90
N GLN A 112 -14.16 7.41 3.34
CA GLN A 112 -14.73 7.32 4.69
C GLN A 112 -13.64 7.37 5.78
N GLN A 113 -12.56 6.62 5.57
CA GLN A 113 -11.43 6.58 6.49
C GLN A 113 -10.64 7.90 6.52
N CYS A 114 -10.54 8.62 5.39
CA CYS A 114 -9.94 9.95 5.33
C CYS A 114 -10.72 10.97 6.18
N MET A 115 -12.04 10.83 6.30
CA MET A 115 -12.91 11.74 7.07
C MET A 115 -12.82 11.48 8.59
N THR A 116 -12.51 10.26 9.01
CA THR A 116 -12.40 9.85 10.41
C THR A 116 -10.98 10.01 10.96
N HIS A 117 -9.96 9.83 10.12
CA HIS A 117 -8.57 9.94 10.53
C HIS A 117 -7.77 10.86 9.59
N ILE A 118 -7.45 12.08 10.07
CA ILE A 118 -6.63 13.07 9.34
C ILE A 118 -5.30 12.46 8.85
N LEU A 119 -4.69 11.57 9.64
CA LEU A 119 -3.44 10.90 9.29
C LEU A 119 -3.61 9.87 8.16
N PHE A 120 -4.76 9.19 8.08
CA PHE A 120 -5.08 8.24 7.02
C PHE A 120 -5.23 8.95 5.68
N GLY A 121 -5.92 10.11 5.67
CA GLY A 121 -6.01 10.96 4.48
C GLY A 121 -4.66 11.49 4.00
N ILE A 122 -3.73 11.78 4.91
CA ILE A 122 -2.37 12.19 4.56
C ILE A 122 -1.54 11.02 4.01
N LEU A 123 -1.66 9.82 4.58
CA LEU A 123 -0.99 8.61 4.11
C LEU A 123 -1.46 8.25 2.69
N ILE A 124 -2.76 8.14 2.47
CA ILE A 124 -3.32 7.82 1.15
C ILE A 124 -3.02 8.92 0.13
N SER A 125 -3.29 10.18 0.44
CA SER A 125 -3.15 11.25 -0.56
C SER A 125 -1.71 11.51 -1.02
N LYS A 126 -0.70 11.16 -0.20
CA LYS A 126 0.72 11.46 -0.49
C LYS A 126 1.58 10.23 -0.82
N TRP A 127 1.20 9.02 -0.40
CA TRP A 127 1.90 7.80 -0.82
C TRP A 127 1.28 7.18 -2.08
N LEU A 128 -0.05 7.00 -2.14
CA LEU A 128 -0.73 6.36 -3.29
C LEU A 128 -0.74 7.20 -4.58
N ARG A 129 -0.54 8.52 -4.50
CA ARG A 129 -0.45 9.39 -5.68
C ARG A 129 0.96 9.57 -6.24
N CYS A 130 1.97 8.99 -5.59
CA CYS A 130 3.38 9.26 -5.89
C CYS A 130 4.21 8.01 -6.18
N CYS A 131 3.59 6.82 -6.15
CA CYS A 131 4.09 5.59 -6.77
C CYS A 131 3.24 5.33 -8.01
#